data_AF-A0A9D5JZK8-F1
#
_entry.id   AF-A0A9D5JZK8-F1
#
_cell.length_a   1.000
_cell.length_b   1.000
_cell.length_c   1.000
_cell.angle_alpha   90.00
_cell.angle_beta   90.00
_cell.angle_gamma   90.00
#
_symmetry.space_group_name_H-M   'P 1'
#
loop_
_entity.id
_entity.type
_entity.pdbx_description
1 polymer ?
#
loop_
_entity_poly.entity_id
_entity_poly.type
_entity_poly.pdbx_seq_one_letter_code
_entity_poly.pdbx_strand_id
1 'polypeptide(L)'
;VWKMLGYYIIVFSVGLKNIPDTYLEAAEIDGATPMNRLRFIVLPLLKPIILFAVVMSTIQFFNVFAPVYVLTASAQGAPAYDLKVVVTEIYRNGFQYYRMGYAGAQSVVLLLFVMTMITLQFLAFREQEE
;
A
#
# COMPACT_ATOMS: atom_id res chain seq x y z
N VAL A 1 10.49 0.10 0.03
CA VAL A 1 10.40 -0.46 -1.34
C VAL A 1 10.96 -1.87 -1.39
N TRP A 2 12.30 -2.07 -1.36
CA TRP A 2 12.95 -3.38 -1.54
C TRP A 2 12.36 -4.55 -0.72
N LYS A 3 12.10 -4.33 0.57
CA LYS A 3 11.53 -5.33 1.49
C LYS A 3 10.23 -5.99 0.99
N MET A 4 9.38 -5.23 0.30
CA MET A 4 8.05 -5.70 -0.12
C MET A 4 7.96 -6.05 -1.61
N LEU A 5 9.00 -5.77 -2.40
CA LEU A 5 9.00 -6.02 -3.84
C LEU A 5 8.74 -7.51 -4.14
N GLY A 6 9.45 -8.41 -3.46
CA GLY A 6 9.28 -9.86 -3.67
C GLY A 6 7.86 -10.34 -3.39
N TYR A 7 7.23 -9.84 -2.33
CA TYR A 7 5.84 -10.16 -2.00
C TYR A 7 4.88 -9.72 -3.10
N TYR A 8 4.97 -8.47 -3.55
CA TYR A 8 4.08 -7.97 -4.59
C TYR A 8 4.31 -8.66 -5.94
N ILE A 9 5.56 -8.97 -6.31
CA ILE A 9 5.84 -9.73 -7.54
C ILE A 9 5.09 -11.07 -7.54
N ILE A 10 5.11 -11.80 -6.42
CA ILE A 10 4.40 -13.09 -6.31
C ILE A 10 2.90 -12.88 -6.44
N VAL A 11 2.33 -11.92 -5.72
CA VAL A 11 0.89 -11.61 -5.75
C VAL A 11 0.43 -11.24 -7.17
N PHE A 12 1.17 -10.36 -7.85
CA PHE A 12 0.88 -9.97 -9.24
C PHE A 12 1.07 -11.13 -10.22
N SER A 13 2.06 -12.00 -10.01
CA SER A 13 2.30 -13.17 -10.86
C SER A 13 1.17 -14.18 -10.78
N VAL A 14 0.64 -14.43 -9.58
CA VAL A 14 -0.56 -15.28 -9.40
C VAL A 14 -1.77 -14.64 -10.09
N GLY A 15 -1.92 -13.32 -9.96
CA GLY A 15 -2.97 -12.58 -10.65
C GLY A 15 -2.94 -12.71 -12.15
N LEU A 16 -1.76 -12.53 -12.74
CA LEU A 16 -1.55 -12.64 -14.19
C LEU A 16 -1.85 -14.05 -14.69
N LYS A 17 -1.43 -15.08 -13.95
CA LYS A 17 -1.71 -16.49 -14.31
C LYS A 17 -3.17 -16.89 -14.22
N ASN A 18 -3.98 -16.16 -13.45
CA ASN A 18 -5.41 -16.42 -13.32
C ASN A 18 -6.23 -15.80 -14.45
N ILE A 19 -5.64 -14.95 -15.30
CA ILE A 19 -6.33 -14.42 -16.49
C ILE A 19 -6.45 -15.58 -17.52
N PRO A 20 -7.67 -15.97 -17.92
CA PRO A 20 -7.84 -17.04 -18.90
C PRO A 20 -7.24 -16.65 -20.26
N ASP A 21 -6.47 -17.56 -20.85
CA ASP A 21 -5.80 -17.34 -22.15
C ASP A 21 -6.80 -17.03 -23.27
N THR A 22 -8.05 -17.51 -23.15
CA THR A 22 -9.14 -17.25 -24.12
C THR A 22 -9.38 -15.76 -24.36
N TYR A 23 -9.25 -14.89 -23.35
CA TYR A 23 -9.39 -13.45 -23.54
C TYR A 23 -8.25 -12.87 -24.37
N LEU A 24 -7.04 -13.39 -24.18
CA LEU A 24 -5.86 -12.96 -24.92
C LEU A 24 -5.95 -13.45 -26.36
N GLU A 25 -6.24 -14.73 -26.59
CA GLU A 25 -6.41 -15.32 -27.92
C GLU A 25 -7.48 -14.61 -28.74
N ALA A 26 -8.66 -14.34 -28.15
CA ALA A 26 -9.72 -13.58 -28.81
C ALA A 26 -9.24 -12.19 -29.23
N ALA A 27 -8.53 -11.49 -28.34
CA ALA A 27 -7.95 -10.19 -28.66
C ALA A 27 -6.86 -10.26 -29.76
N GLU A 28 -6.22 -11.42 -29.98
CA GLU A 28 -5.30 -11.59 -31.13
C GLU A 28 -6.06 -11.62 -32.44
N ILE A 29 -7.14 -12.40 -32.46
CA ILE A 29 -8.00 -12.58 -33.62
C ILE A 29 -8.63 -11.24 -34.02
N ASP A 30 -9.01 -10.42 -33.03
CA ASP A 30 -9.53 -9.06 -33.22
C ASP A 30 -8.45 -8.02 -33.58
N GLY A 31 -7.18 -8.43 -33.69
CA GLY A 31 -6.08 -7.54 -34.09
C GLY A 31 -5.65 -6.53 -33.02
N ALA A 32 -5.93 -6.80 -31.73
CA ALA A 32 -5.57 -5.89 -30.65
C ALA A 32 -4.05 -5.83 -30.45
N THR A 33 -3.51 -4.61 -30.42
CA THR A 33 -2.10 -4.38 -30.11
C THR A 33 -1.78 -4.76 -28.64
N PRO A 34 -0.51 -5.06 -28.30
CA PRO A 34 -0.13 -5.37 -26.92
C PRO A 34 -0.51 -4.30 -25.90
N MET A 35 -0.48 -3.02 -26.28
CA MET A 35 -0.90 -1.91 -25.42
C MET A 35 -2.41 -1.92 -25.18
N ASN A 36 -3.20 -2.25 -26.20
CA ASN A 36 -4.65 -2.40 -26.05
C ASN A 36 -4.98 -3.58 -25.13
N ARG A 37 -4.33 -4.72 -25.31
CA ARG A 37 -4.47 -5.89 -24.42
C ARG A 37 -4.14 -5.55 -22.97
N LEU A 38 -3.04 -4.83 -22.72
CA LEU A 38 -2.68 -4.39 -21.38
C LEU A 38 -3.76 -3.51 -20.76
N ARG A 39 -4.19 -2.46 -21.47
CA ARG A 39 -5.08 -1.44 -20.93
C ARG A 39 -6.52 -1.90 -20.77
N PHE A 40 -7.03 -2.71 -21.70
CA PHE A 40 -8.44 -3.07 -21.77
C PHE A 40 -8.76 -4.48 -21.29
N ILE A 41 -7.76 -5.36 -21.13
CA ILE A 41 -7.96 -6.74 -20.66
C ILE A 41 -7.21 -6.97 -19.37
N VAL A 42 -5.88 -6.83 -19.39
CA VAL A 42 -5.04 -7.19 -18.25
C VAL A 42 -5.27 -6.28 -17.05
N LEU A 43 -5.24 -4.95 -17.23
CA LEU A 43 -5.42 -4.00 -16.13
C LEU A 43 -6.81 -4.09 -15.46
N PRO A 44 -7.93 -4.16 -16.20
CA PRO A 44 -9.25 -4.37 -15.60
C PRO A 44 -9.36 -5.70 -14.85
N LEU A 45 -8.87 -6.80 -15.43
CA LEU A 45 -8.92 -8.11 -14.76
C LEU A 45 -8.00 -8.20 -13.53
N LEU A 46 -6.90 -7.46 -13.52
CA LEU A 46 -6.01 -7.34 -12.35
C LEU A 46 -6.48 -6.34 -11.31
N LYS A 47 -7.54 -5.57 -11.56
CA LYS A 47 -8.00 -4.49 -10.69
C LYS A 47 -8.19 -4.90 -9.22
N PRO A 48 -8.76 -6.08 -8.87
CA PRO A 48 -8.86 -6.51 -7.47
C PRO A 48 -7.50 -6.69 -6.80
N ILE A 49 -6.50 -7.14 -7.56
CA ILE A 49 -5.13 -7.39 -7.08
C ILE A 49 -4.36 -6.08 -6.95
N ILE A 50 -4.55 -5.15 -7.89
CA ILE A 50 -4.01 -3.79 -7.80
C ILE A 50 -4.58 -3.09 -6.56
N LEU A 51 -5.90 -3.16 -6.35
CA LEU A 51 -6.55 -2.58 -5.17
C LEU A 51 -5.98 -3.16 -3.88
N PHE A 52 -5.87 -4.49 -3.80
CA PHE A 52 -5.23 -5.14 -2.66
C PHE A 52 -3.82 -4.63 -2.40
N ALA A 53 -2.98 -4.57 -3.44
CA ALA A 53 -1.59 -4.11 -3.32
C ALA A 53 -1.50 -2.63 -2.87
N VAL A 54 -2.38 -1.76 -3.40
CA VAL A 54 -2.44 -0.33 -3.04
C VAL A 54 -2.89 -0.15 -1.58
N VAL A 55 -3.94 -0.86 -1.15
CA VAL A 55 -4.44 -0.79 0.23
C VAL A 55 -3.39 -1.30 1.20
N MET A 56 -2.81 -2.47 0.93
CA MET A 56 -1.79 -3.08 1.79
C MET A 56 -0.52 -2.22 1.86
N SER A 57 -0.08 -1.65 0.75
CA SER A 57 1.08 -0.76 0.73
C SER A 57 0.82 0.54 1.49
N THR A 58 -0.39 1.09 1.42
CA THR A 58 -0.81 2.26 2.18
C THR A 58 -0.76 1.99 3.68
N ILE A 59 -1.36 0.89 4.14
CA ILE A 59 -1.34 0.49 5.55
C ILE A 59 0.11 0.34 6.05
N GLN A 60 0.95 -0.34 5.29
CA GLN A 60 2.35 -0.57 5.66
C GLN A 60 3.18 0.71 5.69
N PHE A 61 2.91 1.63 4.77
CA PHE A 61 3.60 2.92 4.73
C PHE A 61 3.34 3.73 6.01
N PHE A 62 2.09 3.80 6.46
CA PHE A 62 1.74 4.51 7.69
C PHE A 62 2.13 3.76 8.97
N ASN A 63 2.40 2.45 8.89
CA ASN A 63 2.84 1.62 10.02
C ASN A 63 4.34 1.26 9.96
N VAL A 64 5.18 2.15 9.41
CA VAL A 64 6.63 1.92 9.25
C VAL A 64 7.42 2.19 10.53
N PHE A 65 7.12 1.47 11.61
CA PHE A 65 7.81 1.68 12.89
C PHE A 65 9.19 1.04 12.95
N ALA A 66 9.27 -0.30 12.87
CA ALA A 66 10.49 -1.04 13.21
C ALA A 66 11.72 -0.66 12.36
N PRO A 67 11.64 -0.54 11.02
CA PRO A 67 12.80 -0.16 10.22
C PRO A 67 13.28 1.26 10.54
N VAL A 68 12.35 2.20 10.74
CA VAL A 68 12.69 3.58 11.10
C VAL A 68 13.34 3.58 12.48
N TYR A 69 12.69 2.99 13.48
CA TYR A 69 13.19 2.96 14.84
C TYR A 69 14.58 2.34 14.94
N VAL A 70 14.83 1.17 14.33
CA VAL A 70 16.14 0.49 14.40
C VAL A 70 17.24 1.34 13.76
N LEU A 71 16.99 1.92 12.60
CA LEU A 71 17.96 2.74 11.87
C LEU A 71 18.22 4.09 12.56
N THR A 72 17.21 4.68 13.20
CA THR A 72 17.35 5.96 13.90
C THR A 72 17.85 5.80 15.33
N ALA A 73 17.54 4.69 16.01
CA ALA A 73 17.95 4.45 17.40
C ALA A 73 19.44 4.10 17.54
N SER A 74 20.05 3.56 16.48
CA SER A 74 21.48 3.21 16.46
C SER A 74 22.38 4.35 15.97
N ALA A 75 21.82 5.41 15.38
CA ALA A 75 22.55 6.57 14.92
C ALA A 75 22.81 7.55 16.08
N GLN A 76 23.84 7.27 16.89
CA GLN A 76 24.42 8.26 17.81
C GLN A 76 24.97 9.44 16.99
N GLY A 77 24.13 10.45 16.71
CA GLY A 77 24.55 11.70 16.07
C GLY A 77 23.91 12.03 14.72
N ALA A 78 23.07 11.18 14.12
CA ALA A 78 22.20 11.66 13.03
C ALA A 78 21.16 12.61 13.62
N PRO A 79 20.73 13.69 12.93
CA PRO A 79 19.67 14.55 13.43
C PRO A 79 18.39 13.71 13.55
N ALA A 80 18.17 13.16 14.76
CA ALA A 80 17.00 12.36 15.13
C ALA A 80 15.68 13.14 14.94
N TYR A 81 15.78 14.42 14.59
CA TYR A 81 14.71 15.33 14.30
C TYR A 81 14.18 15.26 12.86
N ASP A 82 14.98 14.84 11.88
CA ASP A 82 14.61 14.97 10.45
C ASP A 82 13.89 13.75 9.86
N LEU A 83 13.96 12.58 10.52
CA LEU A 83 13.33 11.33 10.06
C LEU A 83 12.18 10.89 10.98
N LYS A 84 11.34 11.84 11.42
CA LYS A 84 10.18 11.53 12.25
C LYS A 84 9.02 11.04 11.39
N VAL A 85 8.59 9.81 11.64
CA VAL A 85 7.33 9.28 11.14
C VAL A 85 6.29 9.32 12.26
N VAL A 86 5.01 9.45 11.91
CA VAL A 86 3.93 9.66 12.89
C VAL A 86 3.94 8.61 14.02
N VAL A 87 4.22 7.35 13.68
CA VAL A 87 4.23 6.23 14.65
C VAL A 87 5.39 6.32 15.66
N THR A 88 6.56 6.83 15.27
CA THR A 88 7.67 6.98 16.22
C THR A 88 7.39 8.11 17.22
N GLU A 89 6.68 9.16 16.79
CA GLU A 89 6.25 10.24 17.68
C GLU A 89 5.17 9.78 18.68
N ILE A 90 4.19 8.98 18.20
CA ILE A 90 3.19 8.33 19.07
C ILE A 90 3.89 7.48 20.14
N TYR A 91 4.85 6.65 19.71
CA TYR A 91 5.62 5.80 20.63
C TYR A 91 6.36 6.63 21.68
N ARG A 92 7.05 7.70 21.26
CA ARG A 92 7.77 8.60 22.17
C ARG A 92 6.84 9.27 23.18
N ASN A 93 5.72 9.82 22.73
CA ASN A 93 4.76 10.48 23.62
C ASN A 93 4.14 9.50 24.63
N GLY A 94 3.82 8.28 24.21
CA GLY A 94 3.23 7.27 25.09
C GLY A 94 4.24 6.67 26.06
N PHE A 95 5.36 6.16 25.55
CA PHE A 95 6.27 5.32 26.32
C PHE A 95 7.50 6.03 26.89
N GLN A 96 7.92 7.17 26.32
CA GLN A 96 9.06 7.93 26.84
C GLN A 96 8.61 9.13 27.69
N TYR A 97 7.60 9.87 27.23
CA TYR A 97 7.07 11.04 27.95
C TYR A 97 5.85 10.73 28.83
N TYR A 98 5.36 9.49 28.82
CA TYR A 98 4.21 9.03 29.61
C TYR A 98 2.92 9.83 29.39
N ARG A 99 2.80 10.50 28.24
CA ARG A 99 1.61 11.24 27.81
C ARG A 99 0.64 10.32 27.06
N MET A 100 0.17 9.28 27.75
CA MET A 100 -0.64 8.21 27.15
C MET A 100 -1.92 8.72 26.48
N GLY A 101 -2.63 9.68 27.10
CA GLY A 101 -3.83 10.28 26.51
C GLY A 101 -3.55 11.01 25.20
N TYR A 102 -2.42 11.73 25.13
CA TYR A 102 -2.01 12.44 23.91
C TYR A 102 -1.58 11.45 22.82
N ALA A 103 -0.79 10.44 23.15
CA ALA A 103 -0.41 9.38 22.21
C ALA A 103 -1.63 8.59 21.68
N GLY A 104 -2.62 8.34 22.55
CA GLY A 104 -3.90 7.75 22.17
C GLY A 104 -4.66 8.62 21.16
N ALA A 105 -4.77 9.93 21.41
CA ALA A 105 -5.41 10.87 20.48
C ALA A 105 -4.68 10.89 19.11
N GLN A 106 -3.35 10.95 19.12
CA GLN A 106 -2.55 10.86 17.88
C GLN A 106 -2.80 9.55 17.11
N SER A 107 -2.97 8.44 17.83
CA SER A 107 -3.23 7.12 17.23
C SER A 107 -4.61 7.06 16.56
N VAL A 108 -5.63 7.64 17.20
CA VAL A 108 -6.98 7.74 16.63
C VAL A 108 -7.00 8.64 15.39
N VAL A 109 -6.29 9.78 15.42
CA VAL A 109 -6.17 10.65 14.25
C VAL A 109 -5.51 9.92 13.07
N LEU A 110 -4.41 9.20 13.33
CA LEU A 110 -3.74 8.40 12.31
C LEU A 110 -4.68 7.31 11.76
N LEU A 111 -5.42 6.63 12.63
CA LEU A 111 -6.40 5.62 12.23
C LEU A 111 -7.46 6.21 11.29
N LEU A 112 -8.09 7.32 11.66
CA LEU A 112 -9.09 8.00 10.84
C LEU A 112 -8.54 8.44 9.49
N PHE A 113 -7.32 8.97 9.48
CA PHE A 113 -6.63 9.36 8.24
C PHE A 113 -6.40 8.16 7.31
N VAL A 114 -5.84 7.07 7.83
CA VAL A 114 -5.58 5.85 7.05
C VAL A 114 -6.87 5.23 6.56
N MET A 115 -7.92 5.16 7.41
CA MET A 115 -9.24 4.65 7.01
C MET A 115 -9.83 5.50 5.87
N THR A 116 -9.71 6.83 5.95
CA THR A 116 -10.20 7.72 4.90
C THR A 116 -9.48 7.44 3.57
N MET A 117 -8.15 7.28 3.58
CA MET A 117 -7.41 6.93 2.38
C MET A 117 -7.84 5.59 1.80
N ILE A 118 -8.04 4.58 2.65
CA ILE A 118 -8.51 3.25 2.22
C ILE A 118 -9.91 3.37 1.60
N THR A 119 -10.85 4.08 2.24
CA THR A 119 -12.18 4.30 1.68
C THR A 119 -12.12 4.97 0.32
N LEU A 120 -11.28 5.99 0.15
CA LEU A 120 -11.08 6.65 -1.14
C LEU A 120 -10.49 5.70 -2.20
N GLN A 121 -9.57 4.81 -1.83
CA GLN A 121 -9.02 3.80 -2.73
C GLN A 121 -10.09 2.81 -3.17
N PHE A 122 -10.92 2.31 -2.25
CA PHE A 122 -12.05 1.44 -2.58
C PHE A 122 -13.05 2.16 -3.49
N LEU A 123 -13.39 3.43 -3.21
CA LEU A 123 -14.31 4.21 -4.05
C LEU A 123 -13.75 4.44 -5.46
N ALA A 124 -12.45 4.75 -5.59
CA ALA A 124 -11.80 4.94 -6.88
C ALA A 124 -11.70 3.64 -7.71
N PHE A 125 -11.64 2.48 -7.04
CA PHE A 125 -11.53 1.16 -7.67
C PHE A 125 -12.87 0.40 -7.76
N ARG A 126 -13.99 0.94 -7.27
CA ARG A 126 -15.31 0.36 -7.57
C ARG A 126 -15.56 0.53 -9.07
N GLU A 127 -15.74 -0.58 -9.79
CA GLU A 127 -16.34 -0.53 -11.13
C GLU A 127 -17.72 0.12 -10.98
N GLN A 128 -18.06 1.02 -11.92
CA GLN A 128 -19.46 1.32 -12.20
C GLN A 128 -20.07 0.01 -12.72
N GLU A 129 -20.73 -0.72 -11.84
CA GLU A 129 -21.72 -1.71 -12.25
C GLU A 129 -22.88 -0.90 -12.86
N GLU A 130 -22.74 -0.51 -14.13
CA GLU A 130 -23.84 -0.13 -15.02
C GLU A 130 -24.02 -1.19 -16.10
#